data_AF-A0A2E1CXK9-F1
#
_entry.id   AF-A0A2E1CXK9-F1
#
_cell.length_a   1.000
_cell.length_b   1.000
_cell.length_c   1.000
_cell.angle_alpha   90.00
_cell.angle_beta   90.00
_cell.angle_gamma   90.00
#
_symmetry.space_group_name_H-M   'P 1'
#
loop_
_entity.id
_entity.type
_entity.pdbx_description
1 polymer ?
#
loop_
_entity_poly.entity_id
_entity_poly.type
_entity_poly.pdbx_seq_one_letter_code
_entity_poly.pdbx_strand_id
1 'polypeptide(L)'
;MKILAEINMRASQIALPVIAVCVMTYFAYHAVQGNNGLKAKVQLTEDIAALELRAALIRQEKELLASKVAMLHPHSLDIDYLDERVRDTLGYAHRDDVVLLDAVQ
;
A
#
# COMPACT_ATOMS: atom_id res chain seq x y z
N MET A 1 -45.84 -33.23 -35.27
CA MET A 1 -44.50 -32.79 -35.75
C MET A 1 -44.44 -31.32 -36.21
N LYS A 2 -45.55 -30.62 -36.50
CA LYS A 2 -45.53 -29.20 -36.88
C LYS A 2 -45.05 -28.24 -35.76
N ILE A 3 -45.45 -28.48 -34.52
CA ILE A 3 -45.10 -27.63 -33.36
C ILE A 3 -43.58 -27.57 -33.13
N LEU A 4 -42.87 -28.69 -33.28
CA LEU A 4 -41.41 -28.75 -33.13
C LEU A 4 -40.67 -27.98 -34.23
N ALA A 5 -41.17 -28.03 -35.46
CA ALA A 5 -40.61 -27.28 -36.58
C ALA A 5 -40.80 -25.76 -36.41
N GLU A 6 -41.94 -25.35 -35.85
CA GLU A 6 -42.29 -23.95 -35.62
C GLU A 6 -41.49 -23.32 -34.48
N ILE A 7 -41.22 -24.10 -33.42
CA ILE A 7 -40.29 -23.71 -32.34
C ILE A 7 -38.89 -23.53 -32.90
N ASN A 8 -38.39 -24.44 -33.74
CA ASN A 8 -37.04 -24.34 -34.32
C ASN A 8 -36.89 -23.09 -35.21
N MET A 9 -37.93 -22.77 -35.97
CA MET A 9 -37.92 -21.61 -36.88
C MET A 9 -37.93 -20.28 -36.11
N ARG A 10 -38.70 -20.19 -35.01
CA ARG A 10 -38.72 -19.00 -34.13
C ARG A 10 -37.48 -18.92 -33.24
N ALA A 11 -36.93 -20.06 -32.80
CA ALA A 11 -35.70 -20.13 -32.01
C ALA A 11 -34.51 -19.54 -32.78
N SER A 12 -34.39 -19.83 -34.09
CA SER A 12 -33.36 -19.22 -34.94
C SER A 12 -33.47 -17.69 -35.04
N GLN A 13 -34.69 -17.15 -35.02
CA GLN A 13 -34.94 -15.71 -35.09
C GLN A 13 -34.58 -14.98 -33.80
N ILE A 14 -34.73 -15.62 -32.63
CA ILE A 14 -34.41 -15.03 -31.32
C ILE A 14 -33.03 -15.44 -30.79
N ALA A 15 -32.36 -16.41 -31.42
CA ALA A 15 -31.04 -16.88 -30.98
C ALA A 15 -30.01 -15.74 -30.96
N LEU A 16 -29.97 -14.93 -32.02
CA LEU A 16 -29.02 -13.81 -32.12
C LEU A 16 -29.22 -12.76 -31.01
N PRO A 17 -30.42 -12.19 -30.77
CA PRO A 17 -30.60 -11.24 -29.68
C PRO A 17 -30.37 -11.86 -28.29
N VAL A 18 -30.73 -13.13 -28.08
CA VAL A 18 -30.46 -13.83 -26.81
C VAL A 18 -28.95 -13.95 -26.56
N ILE A 19 -28.19 -14.39 -27.57
CA ILE A 19 -26.72 -14.47 -27.48
C ILE A 19 -26.13 -13.08 -27.20
N ALA A 20 -26.62 -12.04 -27.89
CA ALA A 20 -26.16 -10.67 -27.67
C ALA A 20 -26.40 -10.21 -26.22
N VAL A 21 -27.58 -10.48 -25.65
CA VAL A 21 -27.89 -10.15 -24.24
C VAL A 21 -27.00 -10.94 -23.28
N CYS A 22 -26.77 -12.22 -23.53
CA CYS A 22 -25.85 -13.02 -22.71
C CYS A 22 -24.42 -12.46 -22.73
N VAL A 23 -23.92 -12.10 -23.91
CA VAL A 23 -22.58 -11.52 -24.08
C VAL A 23 -22.50 -10.15 -23.39
N MET A 24 -23.49 -9.28 -23.57
CA MET A 24 -23.54 -7.98 -22.89
C MET A 24 -23.57 -8.14 -21.37
N THR A 25 -24.36 -9.09 -20.86
CA THR A 25 -24.45 -9.37 -19.42
C THR A 25 -23.11 -9.88 -18.87
N TYR A 26 -22.45 -10.78 -19.60
CA TYR A 26 -21.12 -11.27 -19.25
C TYR A 26 -20.10 -10.12 -19.14
N PHE A 27 -20.03 -9.27 -20.17
CA PHE A 27 -19.12 -8.12 -20.15
C PHE A 27 -19.49 -7.10 -19.08
N ALA A 28 -20.77 -6.83 -18.85
CA ALA A 28 -21.22 -5.92 -17.80
C ALA A 28 -20.84 -6.44 -16.40
N TYR A 29 -21.06 -7.74 -16.15
CA TYR A 29 -20.63 -8.39 -14.91
C TYR A 29 -19.11 -8.29 -14.72
N HIS A 30 -18.33 -8.63 -15.75
CA HIS A 30 -16.87 -8.55 -15.70
C HIS A 30 -16.34 -7.11 -15.64
N ALA A 31 -17.06 -6.11 -16.14
CA ALA A 31 -16.70 -4.70 -15.98
C ALA A 31 -16.82 -4.24 -14.52
N VAL A 32 -17.75 -4.82 -13.76
CA VAL A 32 -17.97 -4.49 -12.33
C VAL A 32 -17.12 -5.36 -11.40
N GLN A 33 -17.06 -6.67 -11.68
CA GLN A 33 -16.43 -7.67 -10.81
C GLN A 33 -15.02 -8.07 -11.25
N GLY A 34 -14.57 -7.65 -12.44
CA GLY A 34 -13.27 -8.04 -12.98
C GLY A 34 -12.10 -7.32 -12.32
N ASN A 35 -10.91 -7.92 -12.44
CA ASN A 35 -9.66 -7.42 -11.88
C ASN A 35 -9.21 -6.05 -12.45
N ASN A 36 -9.79 -5.63 -13.58
CA ASN A 36 -9.57 -4.32 -14.21
C ASN A 36 -10.83 -3.42 -14.13
N GLY A 37 -11.84 -3.84 -13.36
CA GLY A 37 -13.09 -3.12 -13.19
C GLY A 37 -12.93 -1.86 -12.34
N LEU A 38 -14.00 -1.08 -12.28
CA LEU A 38 -14.01 0.20 -11.55
C LEU A 38 -13.56 0.06 -10.09
N LYS A 39 -13.95 -1.03 -9.43
CA LYS A 39 -13.58 -1.32 -8.03
C LYS A 39 -12.07 -1.55 -7.85
N ALA A 40 -11.45 -2.29 -8.78
CA ALA A 40 -10.01 -2.54 -8.72
C ALA A 40 -9.20 -1.24 -8.88
N LYS A 41 -9.66 -0.30 -9.71
CA LYS A 41 -9.03 1.02 -9.83
C LYS A 41 -9.13 1.84 -8.55
N VAL A 42 -10.30 1.83 -7.90
CA VAL A 42 -10.49 2.53 -6.61
C VAL A 42 -9.57 1.94 -5.55
N GLN A 43 -9.59 0.62 -5.38
CA GLN A 43 -8.76 -0.05 -4.38
C GLN A 43 -7.25 0.13 -4.65
N LEU A 44 -6.83 0.04 -5.90
CA LEU A 44 -5.44 0.31 -6.27
C LEU A 44 -5.03 1.75 -5.95
N THR A 45 -5.92 2.72 -6.13
CA THR A 45 -5.65 4.13 -5.82
C THR A 45 -5.49 4.33 -4.32
N GLU A 46 -6.34 3.68 -3.51
CA GLU A 46 -6.23 3.67 -2.05
C GLU A 46 -4.92 3.02 -1.58
N ASP A 47 -4.54 1.89 -2.18
CA ASP A 47 -3.28 1.20 -1.88
C ASP A 47 -2.07 2.09 -2.22
N ILE A 48 -2.08 2.74 -3.39
CA ILE A 48 -1.02 3.69 -3.78
C ILE A 48 -0.89 4.80 -2.74
N ALA A 49 -1.99 5.43 -2.34
CA ALA A 49 -1.97 6.51 -1.35
C ALA A 49 -1.43 6.03 0.01
N ALA A 50 -1.80 4.81 0.45
CA ALA A 50 -1.29 4.22 1.68
C ALA A 50 0.21 3.90 1.60
N LEU A 51 0.68 3.38 0.46
CA LEU A 51 2.10 3.10 0.23
C LEU A 51 2.93 4.39 0.17
N GLU A 52 2.42 5.44 -0.48
CA GLU A 52 3.08 6.75 -0.55
C GLU A 52 3.25 7.36 0.85
N LEU A 53 2.21 7.28 1.69
CA LEU A 53 2.29 7.75 3.08
C LEU A 53 3.37 6.99 3.86
N ARG A 54 3.40 5.65 3.76
CA ARG A 54 4.42 4.83 4.42
C ARG A 54 5.82 5.16 3.92
N ALA A 55 5.98 5.35 2.61
CA ALA A 55 7.26 5.74 2.02
C ALA A 55 7.73 7.10 2.52
N ALA A 56 6.82 8.07 2.68
CA ALA A 56 7.14 9.38 3.24
C ALA A 56 7.62 9.29 4.69
N LEU A 57 6.95 8.50 5.53
CA LEU A 57 7.36 8.28 6.92
C LEU A 57 8.75 7.64 7.03
N ILE A 58 8.99 6.56 6.28
CA ILE A 58 10.28 5.87 6.27
C ILE A 58 11.39 6.79 5.74
N ARG A 59 11.09 7.62 4.75
CA ARG A 59 12.05 8.59 4.22
C ARG A 59 12.41 9.64 5.28
N GLN A 60 11.43 10.14 6.02
CA GLN A 60 11.68 11.08 7.11
C GLN A 60 12.56 10.44 8.20
N GLU A 61 12.26 9.21 8.62
CA GLU A 61 13.08 8.48 9.59
C GLU A 61 14.51 8.28 9.08
N LYS A 62 14.66 7.91 7.80
CA LYS A 62 15.96 7.77 7.17
C LYS A 62 16.74 9.08 7.14
N GLU A 63 16.08 10.21 6.84
CA GLU A 63 16.72 11.53 6.81
C GLU A 63 17.20 11.95 8.21
N LEU A 64 16.39 11.71 9.25
CA LEU A 64 16.78 11.93 10.65
C LEU A 64 17.98 11.07 11.04
N LEU A 65 17.96 9.78 10.68
CA LEU A 65 19.05 8.87 10.99
C LEU A 65 20.33 9.22 10.21
N ALA A 66 20.19 9.64 8.95
CA ALA A 66 21.30 10.09 8.13
C ALA A 66 21.96 11.35 8.72
N SER A 67 21.17 12.29 9.26
CA SER A 67 21.70 13.45 9.97
C SER A 67 22.49 13.04 11.22
N LYS A 68 21.95 12.12 12.04
CA LYS A 68 22.64 11.56 13.21
C LYS A 68 23.94 10.85 12.84
N VAL A 69 23.96 10.09 11.75
CA VAL A 69 25.17 9.41 11.26
C VAL A 69 26.20 10.43 10.76
N ALA A 70 25.76 11.49 10.07
CA ALA A 70 26.65 12.55 9.62
C ALA A 70 27.35 13.25 10.80
N MET A 71 26.64 13.45 11.92
CA MET A 71 27.22 13.99 13.16
C MET A 71 28.27 13.06 13.80
N LEU A 72 28.36 11.79 13.39
CA LEU A 72 29.36 10.85 13.87
C LEU A 72 30.51 10.63 12.87
N HIS A 73 30.48 11.31 11.72
CA HIS A 73 31.50 11.17 10.69
C HIS A 73 32.77 11.94 11.10
N PRO A 74 34.00 11.42 10.85
CA PRO A 74 35.24 12.03 11.36
C PRO A 74 35.48 13.50 10.98
N HIS A 75 34.90 13.95 9.85
CA HIS A 75 35.05 15.32 9.35
C HIS A 75 33.93 16.28 9.80
N SER A 76 32.87 15.76 10.44
CA SER A 76 31.71 16.52 10.93
C SER A 76 31.28 16.01 12.32
N LEU A 77 32.26 15.53 13.10
CA LEU A 77 32.03 14.88 14.38
C LEU A 77 31.53 15.89 15.41
N ASP A 78 30.34 15.63 15.93
CA ASP A 78 29.77 16.32 17.08
C ASP A 78 30.16 15.57 18.36
N ILE A 79 30.99 16.21 19.19
CA ILE A 79 31.55 15.61 20.41
C ILE A 79 30.48 15.46 21.49
N ASP A 80 29.52 16.38 21.58
CA ASP A 80 28.48 16.34 22.61
C ASP A 80 27.49 15.20 22.29
N TYR A 81 27.11 15.05 21.01
CA TYR A 81 26.28 13.93 20.56
C TYR A 81 26.99 12.58 20.71
N LEU A 82 28.31 12.53 20.51
CA LEU A 82 29.11 11.34 20.76
C LEU A 82 29.14 10.97 22.25
N ASP A 83 29.34 11.94 23.15
CA ASP A 83 29.36 11.71 24.60
C ASP A 83 28.00 11.18 25.08
N GLU A 84 26.90 11.78 24.62
CA GLU A 84 25.54 11.29 24.89
C GLU A 84 25.38 9.82 24.45
N ARG A 85 25.81 9.47 23.23
CA ARG A 85 25.66 8.12 22.70
C ARG A 85 26.55 7.09 23.40
N VAL A 86 27.73 7.49 23.83
CA VAL A 86 28.66 6.69 24.65
C VAL A 86 28.03 6.39 25.99
N ARG A 87 27.46 7.40 26.67
CA ARG A 87 26.77 7.23 27.96
C ARG A 87 25.56 6.31 27.84
N ASP A 88 24.73 6.50 26.82
CA ASP A 88 23.55 5.68 26.54
C ASP A 88 23.92 4.22 26.22
N THR A 89 24.94 3.99 25.39
CA THR A 89 25.32 2.63 24.95
C THR A 89 26.13 1.86 26.00
N LEU A 90 27.06 2.54 26.68
CA LEU A 90 27.97 1.92 27.66
C LEU A 90 27.47 2.03 29.11
N GLY A 91 26.33 2.71 29.34
CA GLY A 91 25.74 2.88 30.66
C GLY A 91 26.59 3.75 31.61
N TYR A 92 27.35 4.69 31.05
CA TYR A 92 28.22 5.57 31.82
C TYR A 92 27.45 6.83 32.25
N ALA A 93 27.37 7.09 33.55
CA ALA A 93 26.75 8.30 34.10
C ALA A 93 27.61 8.82 35.25
N HIS A 94 27.71 10.14 35.39
CA HIS A 94 28.38 10.75 36.53
C HIS A 94 27.54 10.57 37.79
N ARG A 95 28.18 10.63 38.97
CA ARG A 95 27.50 10.42 40.26
C ARG A 95 26.34 11.39 40.50
N ASP A 96 26.42 12.56 39.88
CA ASP A 96 25.45 13.66 40.02
C ASP A 96 24.49 13.77 38.82
N ASP A 97 24.54 12.84 37.85
CA ASP A 97 23.67 12.84 36.67
C ASP A 97 22.30 12.23 37.00
N VAL A 98 21.22 12.88 36.52
CA VAL A 98 19.84 12.38 36.64
C VAL A 98 19.47 11.63 35.36
N VAL A 99 19.32 10.32 35.44
CA VAL A 99 18.89 9.47 34.31
C VAL A 99 17.36 9.45 34.25
N LEU A 100 16.79 9.98 33.16
CA LEU A 100 15.38 9.84 32.84
C LEU A 100 15.18 8.57 32.02
N LEU A 101 14.65 7.51 32.63
CA LEU A 101 14.21 6.32 31.93
C LEU A 101 12.86 6.62 31.29
N ASP A 102 12.85 7.00 30.01
CA ASP A 102 11.59 7.18 29.28
C ASP A 102 11.02 5.79 28.96
N ALA A 103 10.00 5.38 29.72
CA ALA A 103 9.28 4.13 29.48
C ALA A 103 8.28 4.35 28.34
N VAL A 104 8.77 4.34 27.10
CA VAL A 104 7.91 4.35 25.92
C VAL A 104 8.19 3.10 25.07
N GLN A 105 7.09 2.38 24.88
CA GLN A 105 6.90 1.08 24.26
C GLN A 105 6.94 1.13 22.73
#